data_AF-A0A0Q4IPC3-F1
#
_entry.id   AF-A0A0Q4IPC3-F1
#
_cell.length_a   1.000
_cell.length_b   1.000
_cell.length_c   1.000
_cell.angle_alpha   90.00
_cell.angle_beta   90.00
_cell.angle_gamma   90.00
#
_symmetry.space_group_name_H-M   'P 1'
#
loop_
_entity.id
_entity.type
_entity.pdbx_description
1 polymer ?
#
loop_
_entity_poly.entity_id
_entity_poly.type
_entity_poly.pdbx_seq_one_letter_code
_entity_poly.pdbx_strand_id
1 'polypeptide(L)'
;MNELLDRVRETALLLPGAAEQGDGDDHAFCVEGEPFARADGDALSVRTADGWTPVSVEGDVDWRLVEDAIARGWELTAPRDLLEAGGR
;
A
#
# COMPACT_ATOMS: atom_id res chain seq x y z
N MET A 1 -18.83 2.02 3.61
CA MET A 1 -18.14 0.83 3.08
C MET A 1 -17.35 1.36 1.90
N ASN A 2 -16.08 1.68 2.14
CA ASN A 2 -15.26 2.46 1.23
C ASN A 2 -14.60 1.51 0.23
N GLU A 3 -15.06 1.51 -1.02
CA GLU A 3 -14.59 0.61 -2.08
C GLU A 3 -13.08 0.77 -2.33
N LEU A 4 -12.57 2.00 -2.21
CA LEU A 4 -11.15 2.29 -2.30
C LEU A 4 -10.37 1.56 -1.21
N LEU A 5 -10.77 1.73 0.05
CA LEU A 5 -10.10 1.09 1.18
C LEU A 5 -10.13 -0.43 1.05
N ASP A 6 -11.28 -1.01 0.68
CA ASP A 6 -11.40 -2.46 0.50
C ASP A 6 -10.41 -2.96 -0.56
N ARG A 7 -10.32 -2.25 -1.69
CA ARG A 7 -9.41 -2.61 -2.78
C ARG A 7 -7.94 -2.46 -2.45
N VAL A 8 -7.58 -1.37 -1.75
CA VAL A 8 -6.21 -1.14 -1.26
C VAL A 8 -5.84 -2.21 -0.24
N ARG A 9 -6.75 -2.56 0.67
CA ARG A 9 -6.57 -3.63 1.66
C ARG A 9 -6.37 -4.99 0.98
N GLU A 10 -7.22 -5.35 0.02
CA GLU A 10 -7.07 -6.58 -0.76
C GLU A 10 -5.69 -6.67 -1.39
N THR A 11 -5.21 -5.56 -1.97
CA THR A 11 -3.91 -5.52 -2.65
C THR A 11 -2.73 -5.58 -1.67
N ALA A 12 -2.76 -4.74 -0.64
CA ALA A 12 -1.67 -4.61 0.32
C ALA A 12 -1.50 -5.89 1.16
N LEU A 13 -2.60 -6.55 1.54
CA LEU A 13 -2.56 -7.77 2.36
C LEU A 13 -2.17 -9.03 1.58
N LEU A 14 -2.09 -8.97 0.24
CA LEU A 14 -1.49 -10.05 -0.57
C LEU A 14 0.04 -10.07 -0.45
N LEU A 15 0.65 -8.97 -0.02
CA LEU A 15 2.10 -8.85 0.07
C LEU A 15 2.62 -9.53 1.34
N PRO A 16 3.74 -10.25 1.27
CA PRO A 16 4.23 -11.00 2.41
C PRO A 16 4.73 -10.05 3.51
N GLY A 17 4.36 -10.38 4.76
CA GLY A 17 4.69 -9.56 5.93
C GLY A 17 3.90 -8.26 6.04
N ALA A 18 2.97 -7.99 5.12
CA ALA A 18 2.10 -6.82 5.19
C ALA A 18 1.03 -7.00 6.29
N ALA A 19 0.87 -5.96 7.10
CA ALA A 19 -0.14 -5.87 8.13
C ALA A 19 -0.81 -4.49 8.05
N GLU A 20 -2.12 -4.48 8.22
CA GLU A 20 -2.89 -3.25 8.37
C GLU A 20 -2.85 -2.76 9.82
N GLN A 21 -2.65 -1.46 9.99
CA GLN A 21 -2.70 -0.75 11.26
C GLN A 21 -3.54 0.51 11.07
N GLY A 22 -4.54 0.73 11.90
CA GLY A 22 -5.44 1.87 11.73
C GLY A 22 -6.78 1.63 12.41
N ASP A 23 -7.51 2.70 12.65
CA ASP A 23 -8.89 2.66 13.16
C ASP A 23 -9.73 3.72 12.44
N GLY A 24 -10.96 3.37 12.07
CA GLY A 24 -11.88 4.29 11.42
C GLY A 24 -11.59 4.48 9.93
N ASP A 25 -11.08 5.66 9.56
CA ASP A 25 -10.80 6.07 8.17
C ASP A 25 -9.29 6.16 7.85
N ASP A 26 -8.40 6.19 8.87
CA ASP A 26 -6.94 6.18 8.70
C ASP A 26 -6.43 4.74 8.79
N HIS A 27 -6.00 4.20 7.66
CA HIS A 27 -5.45 2.85 7.52
C HIS A 27 -4.05 2.91 6.94
N ALA A 28 -3.06 2.55 7.74
CA ALA A 28 -1.68 2.36 7.32
C ALA A 28 -1.39 0.87 7.07
N PHE A 29 -0.74 0.58 5.96
CA PHE A 29 -0.24 -0.76 5.64
C PHE A 29 1.27 -0.78 5.84
N CYS A 30 1.73 -1.70 6.67
CA CYS A 30 3.11 -1.79 7.10
C CYS A 30 3.69 -3.16 6.79
N VAL A 31 4.96 -3.22 6.39
CA VAL A 31 5.73 -4.46 6.28
C VAL A 31 6.82 -4.43 7.34
N GLU A 32 6.90 -5.46 8.19
CA GLU A 32 7.84 -5.52 9.33
C GLU A 32 7.80 -4.28 10.26
N GLY A 33 6.63 -3.62 10.36
CA GLY A 33 6.44 -2.43 11.17
C GLY A 33 6.77 -1.11 10.47
N GLU A 34 7.28 -1.13 9.24
CA GLU A 34 7.51 0.06 8.42
C GLU A 34 6.33 0.33 7.47
N PRO A 35 5.70 1.51 7.51
CA PRO A 35 4.55 1.85 6.67
C PRO A 35 4.97 2.08 5.21
N PHE A 36 4.35 1.36 4.29
CA PHE A 36 4.58 1.48 2.85
C PHE A 36 3.40 2.08 2.07
N ALA A 37 2.18 1.98 2.62
CA ALA A 37 0.99 2.62 2.06
C ALA A 37 0.11 3.17 3.20
N ARG A 38 -0.64 4.24 2.91
CA ARG A 38 -1.62 4.85 3.79
C ARG A 38 -2.86 5.23 3.00
N ALA A 39 -4.01 4.79 3.46
CA ALA A 39 -5.32 5.20 2.97
C ALA A 39 -6.02 6.02 4.07
N ASP A 40 -6.44 7.24 3.75
CA ASP A 40 -7.24 8.12 4.61
C ASP A 40 -8.54 8.43 3.87
N GLY A 41 -9.61 7.69 4.17
CA GLY A 41 -10.88 7.79 3.45
C GLY A 41 -10.71 7.68 1.94
N ASP A 42 -10.79 8.80 1.24
CA ASP A 42 -10.68 8.86 -0.23
C ASP A 42 -9.26 9.17 -0.74
N ALA A 43 -8.26 9.29 0.14
CA ALA A 43 -6.88 9.59 -0.23
C ALA A 43 -5.98 8.37 -0.06
N LEU A 44 -5.15 8.07 -1.06
CA LEU A 44 -4.10 7.05 -0.97
C LEU A 44 -2.72 7.72 -1.10
N SER A 45 -1.79 7.34 -0.23
CA SER A 45 -0.38 7.72 -0.31
C SER A 45 0.50 6.49 -0.19
N VAL A 46 1.52 6.38 -1.04
CA VAL A 46 2.48 5.27 -1.01
C VAL A 46 3.90 5.78 -0.75
N ARG A 47 4.73 4.90 -0.22
CA ARG A 47 6.15 5.17 0.00
C ARG A 47 6.90 5.13 -1.32
N THR A 48 7.72 6.14 -1.57
CA THR A 48 8.61 6.25 -2.73
C THR A 48 10.02 6.64 -2.27
N ALA A 49 10.98 6.63 -3.20
CA ALA A 49 12.37 7.01 -2.89
C ALA A 49 12.50 8.47 -2.39
N ASP A 50 11.55 9.34 -2.76
CA ASP A 50 11.53 10.76 -2.38
C ASP A 50 10.67 11.04 -1.13
N GLY A 51 10.00 10.01 -0.57
CA GLY A 51 9.17 10.15 0.62
C GLY A 51 7.78 9.53 0.45
N TRP A 52 6.74 10.28 0.81
CA TRP A 52 5.34 9.86 0.62
C TRP A 52 4.77 10.56 -0.59
N THR A 53 4.23 9.79 -1.53
CA THR A 53 3.65 10.31 -2.77
C THR A 53 2.17 9.98 -2.81
N PRO A 54 1.28 10.98 -3.01
CA PRO A 54 -0.15 10.73 -3.17
C PRO A 54 -0.40 10.01 -4.49
N VAL A 55 -1.32 9.05 -4.46
CA VAL A 55 -1.80 8.33 -5.64
C VAL A 55 -3.17 8.90 -6.01
N SER A 56 -3.36 9.21 -7.30
CA SER A 56 -4.63 9.69 -7.81
C SER A 56 -5.68 8.59 -7.71
N VAL A 57 -6.68 8.84 -6.85
CA VAL A 57 -7.83 7.95 -6.61
C VAL A 57 -9.16 8.71 -6.74
N GLU A 58 -9.12 9.94 -7.25
CA GLU A 58 -10.30 10.73 -7.59
C GLU A 58 -10.79 10.40 -9.02
N GLY A 59 -12.09 10.19 -9.19
CA GLY A 59 -12.72 10.02 -10.50
C GLY A 59 -12.60 8.60 -11.07
N ASP A 60 -12.12 8.48 -12.31
CA ASP A 60 -11.90 7.17 -12.96
C ASP A 60 -10.59 6.59 -12.45
N VAL A 61 -10.66 5.79 -11.39
CA VAL A 61 -9.47 5.26 -10.71
C VAL A 61 -8.80 4.17 -11.53
N ASP A 62 -7.56 4.41 -11.94
CA ASP A 62 -6.69 3.41 -12.54
C ASP A 62 -6.23 2.40 -11.48
N TRP A 63 -7.04 1.37 -11.22
CA TRP A 63 -6.72 0.35 -10.21
C TRP A 63 -5.38 -0.33 -10.43
N ARG A 64 -4.97 -0.54 -11.69
CA ARG A 64 -3.64 -1.08 -12.00
C ARG A 64 -2.50 -0.17 -11.55
N LEU A 65 -2.69 1.15 -11.64
CA LEU A 65 -1.70 2.12 -11.17
C LEU A 65 -1.62 2.09 -9.64
N VAL A 66 -2.77 2.00 -8.97
CA VAL A 66 -2.86 1.85 -7.52
C VAL A 66 -2.14 0.58 -7.07
N GLU A 67 -2.40 -0.55 -7.72
CA GLU A 67 -1.78 -1.84 -7.42
C GLU A 67 -0.25 -1.79 -7.58
N ASP A 68 0.22 -1.24 -8.70
CA ASP A 68 1.66 -1.07 -8.98
C ASP A 68 2.32 -0.13 -7.96
N ALA A 69 1.66 0.98 -7.61
CA ALA A 69 2.18 1.94 -6.64
C ALA A 69 2.31 1.34 -5.23
N ILE A 70 1.33 0.54 -4.80
CA ILE A 70 1.36 -0.17 -3.52
C ILE A 70 2.50 -1.21 -3.51
N ALA A 71 2.62 -2.01 -4.57
CA ALA A 71 3.70 -3.00 -4.70
C ALA A 71 5.07 -2.32 -4.68
N ARG A 72 5.22 -1.21 -5.41
CA ARG A 72 6.46 -0.42 -5.46
C ARG A 72 6.85 0.15 -4.11
N GLY A 73 5.87 0.66 -3.36
CA GLY A 73 6.09 1.14 -2.00
C GLY A 73 6.52 0.00 -1.07
N TRP A 74 5.86 -1.15 -1.18
CA TRP A 74 6.27 -2.34 -0.44
C TRP A 74 7.69 -2.75 -0.79
N GLU A 75 8.08 -2.83 -2.07
CA GLU A 75 9.44 -3.21 -2.48
C GLU A 75 10.54 -2.28 -1.91
N LEU A 76 10.23 -0.99 -1.74
CA LEU A 76 11.16 -0.02 -1.16
C LEU A 76 11.32 -0.15 0.35
N THR A 77 10.30 -0.71 1.01
CA THR A 77 10.22 -0.81 2.47
C THR A 77 10.48 -2.23 2.96
N ALA A 78 10.28 -3.22 2.07
CA ALA A 78 10.41 -4.62 2.36
C ALA A 78 11.87 -4.97 2.65
N PRO A 79 12.11 -5.78 3.69
CA PRO A 79 13.43 -6.35 3.94
C PRO A 79 13.87 -7.20 2.77
N ARG A 80 15.18 -7.23 2.54
CA ARG A 80 15.81 -8.01 1.47
C ARG A 80 15.44 -9.50 1.55
N ASP A 81 15.27 -10.03 2.75
CA ASP A 81 14.88 -11.42 2.99
C ASP A 81 13.49 -11.75 2.40
N LEU A 82 12.51 -10.84 2.53
CA LEU A 82 11.17 -11.00 1.95
C LEU A 82 11.16 -10.83 0.42
N LEU A 83 12.05 -9.99 -0.13
CA LEU A 83 12.22 -9.84 -1.58
C LEU A 83 12.78 -11.12 -2.21
N GLU A 84 13.66 -11.84 -1.50
CA GLU A 84 14.21 -13.12 -1.94
C GLU A 84 13.16 -14.24 -1.91
N ALA A 85 12.16 -14.17 -1.02
CA ALA A 85 11.05 -15.12 -0.98
C ALA A 85 10.01 -14.93 -2.10
N GLY A 86 9.92 -13.74 -2.70
CA GLY A 86 8.98 -13.42 -3.78
C GLY A 86 9.48 -13.72 -5.21
N GLY A 87 10.76 -14.08 -5.37
CA GLY A 87 11.39 -14.31 -6.66
C GLY A 87 11.52 -15.79 -7.02
N ARG A 88 10.47 -16.40 -7.62
CA ARG A 88 10.63 -17.63 -8.41
C ARG A 88 9.54 -17.81 -9.47
#